data_AF-B6ANL5-F1
#
_entry.id   AF-B6ANL5-F1
#
_cell.length_a   1.000
_cell.length_b   1.000
_cell.length_c   1.000
_cell.angle_alpha   90.00
_cell.angle_beta   90.00
_cell.angle_gamma   90.00
#
_symmetry.space_group_name_H-M   'P 1'
#
loop_
_entity.id
_entity.type
_entity.pdbx_description
1 polymer ?
#
loop_
_entity_poly.entity_id
_entity_poly.type
_entity_poly.pdbx_seq_one_letter_code
_entity_poly.pdbx_strand_id
1 'polypeptide(L)'
;MKEKFNPGRMLRSPRERLGGYSFLSRLMNKVRLHDKGVLPDEYHPNLLSQSERTFDGRFLQFTGISPEALKTAILSSKDDGVVLEWVRRNANPRSQEEIELWSDSCEKTLSIPTPERIAMRAGSYPKVAKDLGLFLLGSINPCDMIDFDEGRISEEEVRTRYEKCLRMESRPPFPPFTKETAMLKVRMAEDAWNSRSPERVAMAYTHDSVWRNRSEFFSGRPEIVLFLQRKWNKELDYRLIKDLWAFEGSRISVRFAYEWHDDSGQWYRSYGNENWMFSENGLMCRRIASINDLPISESSRMFHWKAGPRPLEHPGLEELHF
;
A
#
# COMPACT_ATOMS: atom_id res chain seq x y z
N MET A 1 -36.58 9.02 -28.19
CA MET A 1 -35.47 8.04 -28.14
C MET A 1 -34.85 8.10 -26.75
N LYS A 2 -34.77 6.99 -26.01
CA LYS A 2 -34.02 6.96 -24.74
C LYS A 2 -32.54 7.16 -25.08
N GLU A 3 -31.88 8.12 -24.46
CA GLU A 3 -30.44 8.34 -24.63
C GLU A 3 -29.69 7.05 -24.25
N LYS A 4 -28.77 6.61 -25.11
CA LYS A 4 -27.94 5.43 -24.83
C LYS A 4 -27.05 5.73 -23.64
N PHE A 5 -26.96 4.81 -22.68
CA PHE A 5 -26.16 5.01 -21.46
C PHE A 5 -24.72 5.39 -21.82
N ASN A 6 -24.26 6.54 -21.30
CA ASN A 6 -22.89 7.02 -21.43
C ASN A 6 -22.34 7.31 -20.02
N PRO A 7 -21.45 6.47 -19.49
CA PRO A 7 -20.98 6.62 -18.12
C PRO A 7 -20.24 7.95 -17.89
N GLY A 8 -19.51 8.46 -18.88
CA GLY A 8 -18.83 9.76 -18.80
C GLY A 8 -19.76 10.96 -18.62
N ARG A 9 -21.02 10.85 -19.09
CA ARG A 9 -22.05 11.89 -18.94
C ARG A 9 -23.03 11.62 -17.79
N MET A 10 -23.31 10.36 -17.50
CA MET A 10 -24.39 9.96 -16.59
C MET A 10 -23.91 9.61 -15.18
N LEU A 11 -22.62 9.29 -15.02
CA LEU A 11 -21.99 9.06 -13.74
C LEU A 11 -20.97 10.16 -13.46
N ARG A 12 -20.90 10.58 -12.20
CA ARG A 12 -19.84 11.46 -11.71
C ARG A 12 -18.51 10.74 -11.58
N SER A 13 -17.43 11.51 -11.58
CA SER A 13 -16.09 10.98 -11.35
C SER A 13 -16.03 10.32 -9.96
N PRO A 14 -15.32 9.20 -9.79
CA PRO A 14 -15.03 8.65 -8.46
C PRO A 14 -14.28 9.65 -7.55
N ARG A 15 -13.60 10.65 -8.12
CA ARG A 15 -12.87 11.72 -7.40
C ARG A 15 -13.72 12.95 -7.08
N GLU A 16 -14.95 13.03 -7.61
CA GLU A 16 -15.83 14.15 -7.28
C GLU A 16 -16.34 13.99 -5.84
N ARG A 17 -15.72 14.71 -4.91
CA ARG A 17 -16.06 14.59 -3.48
C ARG A 17 -17.36 15.32 -3.16
N LEU A 18 -18.17 14.73 -2.28
CA LEU A 18 -19.34 15.38 -1.68
C LEU A 18 -19.15 15.41 -0.17
N GLY A 19 -19.02 16.61 0.41
CA GLY A 19 -18.76 16.78 1.85
C GLY A 19 -17.45 16.14 2.33
N GLY A 20 -16.44 16.05 1.44
CA GLY A 20 -15.16 15.42 1.72
C GLY A 20 -15.07 13.95 1.31
N TYR A 21 -16.18 13.24 1.15
CA TYR A 21 -16.18 11.81 0.81
C TYR A 21 -15.96 11.56 -0.68
N SER A 22 -14.95 10.77 -1.03
CA SER A 22 -14.84 10.13 -2.35
C SER A 22 -16.00 9.16 -2.59
N PHE A 23 -16.30 8.90 -3.86
CA PHE A 23 -17.29 7.92 -4.33
C PHE A 23 -18.77 8.21 -4.04
N LEU A 24 -19.11 8.95 -2.96
CA LEU A 24 -20.51 9.18 -2.55
C LEU A 24 -21.36 9.76 -3.71
N SER A 25 -20.85 10.80 -4.36
CA SER A 25 -21.48 11.45 -5.51
C SER A 25 -21.82 10.45 -6.63
N ARG A 26 -20.82 9.65 -7.03
CA ARG A 26 -20.95 8.62 -8.07
C ARG A 26 -21.90 7.50 -7.65
N LEU A 27 -21.82 7.04 -6.41
CA LEU A 27 -22.67 6.00 -5.84
C LEU A 27 -24.15 6.43 -5.86
N MET A 28 -24.43 7.69 -5.52
CA MET A 28 -25.77 8.27 -5.63
C MET A 28 -26.30 8.26 -7.07
N ASN A 29 -25.47 8.56 -8.07
CA ASN A 29 -25.91 8.46 -9.47
C ASN A 29 -26.25 7.03 -9.84
N LYS A 30 -25.41 6.05 -9.48
CA LYS A 30 -25.67 4.65 -9.78
C LYS A 30 -26.99 4.18 -9.18
N VAL A 31 -27.24 4.47 -7.89
CA VAL A 31 -28.49 4.10 -7.22
C VAL A 31 -29.70 4.74 -7.90
N ARG A 32 -29.65 6.04 -8.20
CA ARG A 32 -30.75 6.76 -8.87
C ARG A 32 -30.98 6.28 -10.31
N LEU A 33 -29.94 5.87 -11.03
CA LEU A 33 -30.06 5.32 -12.39
C LEU A 33 -30.58 3.88 -12.38
N HIS A 34 -30.20 3.09 -11.38
CA HIS A 34 -30.73 1.75 -11.17
C HIS A 34 -32.22 1.80 -10.87
N ASP A 35 -32.66 2.71 -10.00
CA ASP A 35 -34.08 2.92 -9.67
C ASP A 35 -34.92 3.29 -10.91
N LYS A 36 -34.34 4.06 -11.84
CA LYS A 36 -34.97 4.41 -13.12
C LYS A 36 -34.92 3.30 -14.17
N GLY A 37 -34.25 2.17 -13.90
CA GLY A 37 -34.04 1.09 -14.87
C GLY A 37 -33.16 1.50 -16.07
N VAL A 38 -32.21 2.43 -15.85
CA VAL A 38 -31.31 2.94 -16.90
C VAL A 38 -29.85 2.52 -16.67
N LEU A 39 -29.50 2.09 -15.44
CA LEU A 39 -28.17 1.57 -15.15
C LEU A 39 -27.98 0.20 -15.83
N PRO A 40 -26.92 -0.02 -16.63
CA PRO A 40 -26.67 -1.30 -17.29
C PRO A 40 -26.43 -2.45 -16.30
N ASP A 41 -26.79 -3.67 -16.70
CA ASP A 41 -26.73 -4.88 -15.87
C ASP A 41 -25.32 -5.18 -15.33
N GLU A 42 -24.27 -4.78 -16.06
CA GLU A 42 -22.87 -4.97 -15.65
C GLU A 42 -22.52 -4.25 -14.32
N TYR A 43 -23.25 -3.19 -13.97
CA TYR A 43 -23.04 -2.47 -12.71
C TYR A 43 -23.78 -3.09 -11.53
N HIS A 44 -24.83 -3.90 -11.77
CA HIS A 44 -25.75 -4.37 -10.74
C HIS A 44 -25.07 -5.26 -9.69
N PRO A 45 -24.20 -6.22 -10.04
CA PRO A 45 -23.56 -7.10 -9.05
C PRO A 45 -22.69 -6.34 -8.03
N ASN A 46 -22.16 -5.18 -8.42
CA ASN A 46 -21.27 -4.37 -7.60
C ASN A 46 -21.97 -3.16 -6.97
N LEU A 47 -23.25 -2.91 -7.28
CA LEU A 47 -24.00 -1.79 -6.75
C LEU A 47 -24.30 -2.01 -5.27
N LEU A 48 -23.75 -1.14 -4.41
CA LEU A 48 -23.86 -1.26 -2.95
C LEU A 48 -23.34 -2.61 -2.40
N SER A 49 -22.45 -3.28 -3.14
CA SER A 49 -21.77 -4.47 -2.65
C SER A 49 -20.94 -4.14 -1.42
N GLN A 50 -21.00 -5.00 -0.40
CA GLN A 50 -20.19 -4.85 0.82
C GLN A 50 -18.73 -5.34 0.63
N SER A 51 -18.34 -5.73 -0.58
CA SER A 51 -16.98 -6.17 -0.85
C SER A 51 -16.00 -5.00 -0.78
N GLU A 52 -14.94 -5.12 0.03
CA GLU A 52 -13.82 -4.16 0.12
C GLU A 52 -13.06 -3.97 -1.20
N ARG A 53 -13.28 -4.89 -2.16
CA ARG A 53 -12.74 -4.81 -3.52
C ARG A 53 -13.47 -3.79 -4.40
N THR A 54 -14.66 -3.34 -3.98
CA THR A 54 -15.47 -2.35 -4.70
C THR A 54 -15.40 -0.99 -4.02
N PHE A 55 -15.58 0.09 -4.77
CA PHE A 55 -15.63 1.44 -4.20
C PHE A 55 -16.84 1.63 -3.28
N ASP A 56 -17.97 1.04 -3.61
CA ASP A 56 -19.19 1.08 -2.79
C ASP A 56 -18.93 0.41 -1.44
N GLY A 57 -18.35 -0.79 -1.44
CA GLY A 57 -18.03 -1.51 -0.21
C GLY A 57 -17.04 -0.77 0.67
N ARG A 58 -16.02 -0.12 0.08
CA ARG A 58 -15.08 0.74 0.83
C ARG A 58 -15.79 1.92 1.51
N PHE A 59 -16.72 2.57 0.80
CA PHE A 59 -17.51 3.66 1.38
C PHE A 59 -18.42 3.15 2.51
N LEU A 60 -19.13 2.04 2.29
CA LEU A 60 -20.02 1.43 3.30
C LEU A 60 -19.25 0.99 4.54
N GLN A 61 -18.08 0.38 4.37
CA GLN A 61 -17.21 -0.03 5.48
C GLN A 61 -16.67 1.16 6.25
N PHE A 62 -16.21 2.21 5.55
CA PHE A 62 -15.67 3.40 6.19
C PHE A 62 -16.74 4.13 7.02
N THR A 63 -17.95 4.27 6.46
CA THR A 63 -19.07 4.96 7.11
C THR A 63 -19.83 4.09 8.10
N GLY A 64 -19.77 2.76 8.00
CA GLY A 64 -20.57 1.84 8.81
C GLY A 64 -22.06 1.80 8.42
N ILE A 65 -22.45 2.45 7.32
CA ILE A 65 -23.84 2.52 6.86
C ILE A 65 -24.20 1.23 6.12
N SER A 66 -25.40 0.68 6.35
CA SER A 66 -25.87 -0.49 5.59
C SER A 66 -26.29 -0.13 4.16
N PRO A 67 -26.13 -1.04 3.18
CA PRO A 67 -26.58 -0.86 1.81
C PRO A 67 -28.04 -0.36 1.70
N GLU A 68 -28.95 -0.97 2.47
CA GLU A 68 -30.38 -0.70 2.45
C GLU A 68 -30.71 0.70 2.98
N ALA A 69 -30.05 1.11 4.08
CA ALA A 69 -30.24 2.42 4.67
C ALA A 69 -29.72 3.52 3.73
N LEU A 70 -28.53 3.32 3.15
CA LEU A 70 -27.97 4.26 2.19
C LEU A 70 -28.85 4.38 0.94
N LYS A 71 -29.32 3.26 0.38
CA LYS A 71 -30.24 3.27 -0.77
C LYS A 71 -31.50 4.07 -0.49
N THR A 72 -32.12 3.83 0.66
CA THR A 72 -33.34 4.54 1.09
C THR A 72 -33.09 6.04 1.21
N ALA A 73 -31.99 6.44 1.83
CA ALA A 73 -31.61 7.84 1.95
C ALA A 73 -31.40 8.50 0.58
N ILE A 74 -30.71 7.84 -0.35
CA ILE A 74 -30.44 8.37 -1.70
C ILE A 74 -31.73 8.57 -2.51
N LEU A 75 -32.70 7.67 -2.36
CA LEU A 75 -33.98 7.76 -3.07
C LEU A 75 -34.96 8.73 -2.41
N SER A 76 -34.75 9.10 -1.14
CA SER A 76 -35.61 10.05 -0.43
C SER A 76 -35.53 11.49 -0.97
N SER A 77 -34.42 11.87 -1.62
CA SER A 77 -34.23 13.21 -2.15
C SER A 77 -33.35 13.23 -3.39
N LYS A 78 -33.67 14.13 -4.32
CA LYS A 78 -32.82 14.47 -5.47
C LYS A 78 -31.70 15.45 -5.12
N ASP A 79 -31.83 16.13 -3.99
CA ASP A 79 -30.83 17.08 -3.49
C ASP A 79 -29.70 16.33 -2.78
N ASP A 80 -28.48 16.56 -3.25
CA ASP A 80 -27.29 15.92 -2.73
C ASP A 80 -26.89 16.41 -1.33
N GLY A 81 -27.21 17.66 -1.00
CA GLY A 81 -26.98 18.21 0.34
C GLY A 81 -27.83 17.50 1.40
N VAL A 82 -29.08 17.17 1.07
CA VAL A 82 -29.97 16.41 1.97
C VAL A 82 -29.42 15.01 2.24
N VAL A 83 -28.93 14.34 1.20
CA VAL A 83 -28.34 12.99 1.35
C VAL A 83 -27.02 13.06 2.12
N LEU A 84 -26.17 14.06 1.86
CA LEU A 84 -24.92 14.27 2.60
C LEU A 84 -25.17 14.49 4.09
N GLU A 85 -26.13 15.34 4.44
CA GLU A 85 -26.50 15.59 5.83
C GLU A 85 -27.08 14.34 6.51
N TRP A 86 -27.81 13.51 5.76
CA TRP A 86 -28.23 12.20 6.28
C TRP A 86 -27.03 11.29 6.52
N VAL A 87 -26.07 11.20 5.59
CA VAL A 87 -24.84 10.41 5.75
C VAL A 87 -24.07 10.86 6.99
N ARG A 88 -23.88 12.17 7.18
CA ARG A 88 -23.15 12.71 8.36
C ARG A 88 -23.79 12.33 9.69
N ARG A 89 -25.12 12.23 9.75
CA ARG A 89 -25.84 11.85 10.98
C ARG A 89 -25.83 10.36 11.27
N ASN A 90 -25.68 9.52 10.24
CA ASN A 90 -25.84 8.06 10.36
C ASN A 90 -24.53 7.28 10.16
N ALA A 91 -23.46 7.94 9.68
CA ALA A 91 -22.14 7.36 9.62
C ALA A 91 -21.50 7.28 11.02
N ASN A 92 -20.54 6.39 11.17
CA ASN A 92 -19.64 6.37 12.32
C ASN A 92 -19.01 7.77 12.50
N PRO A 93 -18.89 8.29 13.74
CA PRO A 93 -18.30 9.60 13.98
C PRO A 93 -16.88 9.69 13.44
N ARG A 94 -16.64 10.70 12.60
CA ARG A 94 -15.33 11.01 12.00
C ARG A 94 -15.10 12.51 11.95
N SER A 95 -13.86 12.94 12.13
CA SER A 95 -13.45 14.30 11.86
C SER A 95 -13.40 14.56 10.35
N GLN A 96 -13.44 15.84 9.96
CA GLN A 96 -13.28 16.24 8.57
C GLN A 96 -11.91 15.80 8.02
N GLU A 97 -10.86 15.86 8.85
CA GLU A 97 -9.50 15.43 8.49
C GLU A 97 -9.44 13.91 8.25
N GLU A 98 -10.09 13.10 9.08
CA GLU A 98 -10.15 11.64 8.87
C GLU A 98 -10.83 11.28 7.53
N ILE A 99 -11.90 11.99 7.18
CA ILE A 99 -12.61 11.82 5.91
C ILE A 99 -11.70 12.19 4.73
N GLU A 100 -10.94 13.28 4.86
CA GLU A 100 -10.00 13.73 3.84
C GLU A 100 -8.83 12.77 3.65
N LEU A 101 -8.25 12.26 4.75
CA LEU A 101 -7.18 11.27 4.71
C LEU A 101 -7.65 9.94 4.09
N TRP A 102 -8.83 9.47 4.47
CA TRP A 102 -9.42 8.28 3.86
C TRP A 102 -9.66 8.47 2.36
N SER A 103 -10.24 9.60 1.98
CA SER A 103 -10.53 9.95 0.57
C SER A 103 -9.23 10.07 -0.24
N ASP A 104 -8.22 10.74 0.32
CA ASP A 104 -6.87 10.82 -0.25
C ASP A 104 -6.25 9.43 -0.44
N SER A 105 -6.39 8.54 0.54
CA SER A 105 -5.89 7.16 0.41
C SER A 105 -6.58 6.41 -0.74
N CYS A 106 -7.88 6.62 -0.96
CA CYS A 106 -8.61 6.02 -2.06
C CYS A 106 -8.16 6.55 -3.43
N GLU A 107 -7.77 7.82 -3.46
CA GLU A 107 -7.50 8.61 -4.66
C GLU A 107 -6.02 8.65 -5.07
N LYS A 108 -5.09 8.47 -4.14
CA LYS A 108 -3.65 8.68 -4.34
C LYS A 108 -2.83 7.39 -4.20
N THR A 109 -3.48 6.26 -3.96
CA THR A 109 -2.79 4.95 -3.85
C THR A 109 -2.72 4.25 -5.20
N LEU A 110 -1.50 3.92 -5.65
CA LEU A 110 -1.27 3.08 -6.81
C LEU A 110 -1.71 1.62 -6.56
N SER A 111 -1.85 0.83 -7.62
CA SER A 111 -2.19 -0.60 -7.55
C SER A 111 -0.97 -1.49 -7.79
N ILE A 112 -0.88 -2.67 -7.17
CA ILE A 112 0.17 -3.66 -7.51
C ILE A 112 -0.20 -4.25 -8.89
N PRO A 113 0.66 -4.13 -9.91
CA PRO A 113 0.43 -4.74 -11.23
C PRO A 113 0.69 -6.26 -11.22
N THR A 114 -0.05 -7.03 -10.41
CA THR A 114 0.05 -8.51 -10.44
C THR A 114 -0.46 -9.05 -11.77
N PRO A 115 0.01 -10.23 -12.24
CA PRO A 115 -0.51 -10.86 -13.45
C PRO A 115 -2.04 -11.00 -13.45
N GLU A 116 -2.63 -11.36 -12.31
CA GLU A 116 -4.07 -11.52 -12.13
C GLU A 116 -4.80 -10.18 -12.25
N ARG A 117 -4.24 -9.11 -11.68
CA ARG A 117 -4.84 -7.77 -11.77
C ARG A 117 -4.76 -7.24 -13.20
N ILE A 118 -3.62 -7.40 -13.86
CA ILE A 118 -3.46 -6.99 -15.25
C ILE A 118 -4.47 -7.74 -16.12
N ALA A 119 -4.57 -9.06 -15.98
CA ALA A 119 -5.52 -9.88 -16.74
C ALA A 119 -6.97 -9.45 -16.49
N MET A 120 -7.36 -9.27 -15.22
CA MET A 120 -8.71 -8.82 -14.85
C MET A 120 -9.02 -7.42 -15.42
N ARG A 121 -8.11 -6.45 -15.25
CA ARG A 121 -8.30 -5.09 -15.78
C ARG A 121 -8.30 -5.07 -17.30
N ALA A 122 -7.44 -5.85 -17.97
CA ALA A 122 -7.40 -5.90 -19.43
C ALA A 122 -8.68 -6.52 -20.00
N GLY A 123 -9.27 -7.50 -19.32
CA GLY A 123 -10.57 -8.08 -19.67
C GLY A 123 -11.73 -7.10 -19.50
N SER A 124 -11.76 -6.35 -18.40
CA SER A 124 -12.83 -5.37 -18.12
C SER A 124 -12.67 -4.05 -18.88
N TYR A 125 -11.45 -3.64 -19.18
CA TYR A 125 -11.12 -2.34 -19.80
C TYR A 125 -10.18 -2.52 -21.01
N PRO A 126 -10.61 -3.22 -22.07
CA PRO A 126 -9.75 -3.54 -23.21
C PRO A 126 -9.26 -2.30 -23.97
N LYS A 127 -10.06 -1.22 -24.00
CA LYS A 127 -9.66 0.07 -24.59
C LYS A 127 -8.53 0.72 -23.78
N VAL A 128 -8.68 0.81 -22.46
CA VAL A 128 -7.64 1.36 -21.58
C VAL A 128 -6.36 0.55 -21.66
N ALA A 129 -6.46 -0.78 -21.74
CA ALA A 129 -5.31 -1.67 -21.89
C ALA A 129 -4.53 -1.40 -23.18
N LYS A 130 -5.25 -1.14 -24.28
CA LYS A 130 -4.67 -0.79 -25.58
C LYS A 130 -3.96 0.56 -25.53
N ASP A 131 -4.60 1.56 -24.93
CA ASP A 131 -4.11 2.95 -24.99
C ASP A 131 -2.97 3.19 -23.98
N LEU A 132 -3.08 2.69 -22.75
CA LEU A 132 -2.08 2.92 -21.69
C LEU A 132 -0.96 1.86 -21.61
N GLY A 133 -1.20 0.69 -22.18
CA GLY A 133 -0.36 -0.50 -22.02
C GLY A 133 -0.61 -1.24 -20.70
N LEU A 134 -0.27 -2.54 -20.69
CA LEU A 134 -0.61 -3.47 -19.61
C LEU A 134 0.03 -3.12 -18.26
N PHE A 135 1.28 -2.65 -18.28
CA PHE A 135 1.98 -2.30 -17.04
C PHE A 135 1.33 -1.11 -16.34
N LEU A 136 1.06 -0.02 -17.08
CA LEU A 136 0.45 1.17 -16.52
C LEU A 136 -1.00 0.86 -16.08
N LEU A 137 -1.76 0.12 -16.88
CA LEU A 137 -3.09 -0.38 -16.51
C LEU A 137 -3.08 -1.12 -15.17
N GLY A 138 -2.10 -2.00 -14.93
CA GLY A 138 -1.95 -2.73 -13.68
C GLY A 138 -1.57 -1.84 -12.49
N SER A 139 -0.88 -0.72 -12.76
CA SER A 139 -0.20 0.10 -11.75
C SER A 139 -0.99 1.33 -11.30
N ILE A 140 -1.81 1.92 -12.18
CA ILE A 140 -2.53 3.16 -11.87
C ILE A 140 -3.62 2.95 -10.80
N ASN A 141 -3.95 4.04 -10.11
CA ASN A 141 -5.10 4.09 -9.23
C ASN A 141 -6.39 3.79 -10.02
N PRO A 142 -7.32 2.96 -9.51
CA PRO A 142 -8.53 2.62 -10.27
C PRO A 142 -9.45 3.82 -10.55
N CYS A 143 -9.35 4.93 -9.80
CA CYS A 143 -10.05 6.16 -10.13
C CYS A 143 -9.54 6.76 -11.45
N ASP A 144 -8.22 6.78 -11.68
CA ASP A 144 -7.64 7.28 -12.93
C ASP A 144 -7.99 6.35 -14.10
N MET A 145 -8.03 5.04 -13.86
CA MET A 145 -8.48 4.08 -14.86
C MET A 145 -9.93 4.35 -15.30
N ILE A 146 -10.83 4.56 -14.35
CA ILE A 146 -12.25 4.86 -14.63
C ILE A 146 -12.41 6.23 -15.29
N ASP A 147 -11.74 7.26 -14.78
CA ASP A 147 -11.81 8.61 -15.38
C ASP A 147 -11.23 8.64 -16.80
N PHE A 148 -10.19 7.85 -17.08
CA PHE A 148 -9.63 7.72 -18.42
C PHE A 148 -10.58 6.95 -19.36
N ASP A 149 -11.12 5.81 -18.91
CA ASP A 149 -12.10 5.02 -19.69
C ASP A 149 -13.36 5.83 -20.04
N GLU A 150 -13.84 6.62 -19.08
CA GLU A 150 -15.01 7.48 -19.21
C GLU A 150 -14.70 8.82 -19.91
N GLY A 151 -13.46 9.01 -20.38
CA GLY A 151 -13.05 10.14 -21.23
C GLY A 151 -12.90 11.47 -20.50
N ARG A 152 -12.67 11.46 -19.19
CA ARG A 152 -12.51 12.68 -18.36
C ARG A 152 -11.08 13.20 -18.29
N ILE A 153 -10.09 12.33 -18.45
CA ILE A 153 -8.66 12.68 -18.39
C ILE A 153 -7.91 12.12 -19.59
N SER A 154 -6.84 12.78 -19.99
CA SER A 154 -5.98 12.34 -21.09
C SER A 154 -4.96 11.28 -20.64
N GLU A 155 -4.33 10.60 -21.60
CA GLU A 155 -3.23 9.67 -21.30
C GLU A 155 -2.05 10.39 -20.61
N GLU A 156 -1.71 11.59 -21.08
CA GLU A 156 -0.66 12.42 -20.49
C GLU A 156 -0.97 12.76 -19.02
N GLU A 157 -2.23 13.06 -18.71
CA GLU A 157 -2.65 13.34 -17.34
C GLU A 157 -2.59 12.09 -16.45
N VAL A 158 -2.97 10.91 -16.97
CA VAL A 158 -2.80 9.64 -16.26
C VAL A 158 -1.32 9.39 -15.92
N ARG A 159 -0.42 9.58 -16.90
CA ARG A 159 1.03 9.42 -16.71
C ARG A 159 1.57 10.41 -15.69
N THR A 160 1.18 11.68 -15.79
CA THR A 160 1.56 12.74 -14.86
C THR A 160 1.11 12.42 -13.43
N ARG A 161 -0.13 11.96 -13.24
CA ARG A 161 -0.66 11.56 -11.93
C ARG A 161 0.05 10.34 -11.38
N TYR A 162 0.33 9.34 -12.22
CA TYR A 162 1.10 8.16 -11.87
C TYR A 162 2.50 8.54 -11.36
N GLU A 163 3.23 9.36 -12.12
CA GLU A 163 4.56 9.87 -11.74
C GLU A 163 4.50 10.69 -10.46
N LYS A 164 3.50 11.56 -10.29
CA LYS A 164 3.31 12.33 -9.07
C LYS A 164 3.09 11.42 -7.86
N CYS A 165 2.27 10.38 -7.98
CA CYS A 165 2.05 9.42 -6.89
C CYS A 165 3.35 8.66 -6.56
N LEU A 166 4.11 8.23 -7.58
CA LEU A 166 5.43 7.63 -7.39
C LEU A 166 6.41 8.55 -6.66
N ARG A 167 6.38 9.86 -6.95
CA ARG A 167 7.22 10.89 -6.30
C ARG A 167 6.76 11.24 -4.89
N MET A 168 5.46 11.20 -4.61
CA MET A 168 4.91 11.42 -3.26
C MET A 168 5.34 10.31 -2.29
N GLU A 169 5.61 9.10 -2.77
CA GLU A 169 6.24 8.03 -1.98
C GLU A 169 7.79 8.07 -2.04
N SER A 170 8.39 9.26 -1.93
CA SER A 170 9.85 9.39 -1.92
C SER A 170 10.45 9.10 -0.54
N ARG A 171 11.57 8.37 -0.52
CA ARG A 171 12.27 8.03 0.72
C ARG A 171 13.78 8.24 0.55
N PRO A 172 14.32 9.45 0.81
CA PRO A 172 15.76 9.68 0.75
C PRO A 172 16.51 8.81 1.78
N PRO A 173 17.82 8.58 1.62
CA PRO A 173 18.68 8.95 0.49
C PRO A 173 18.30 8.25 -0.83
N PHE A 174 18.57 8.91 -1.96
CA PHE A 174 18.28 8.42 -3.31
C PHE A 174 19.54 7.83 -3.99
N PRO A 175 19.40 6.85 -4.90
CA PRO A 175 20.51 6.40 -5.73
C PRO A 175 20.87 7.43 -6.83
N PRO A 176 22.11 7.43 -7.37
CA PRO A 176 23.23 6.56 -6.98
C PRO A 176 23.79 6.94 -5.61
N PHE A 177 24.16 5.93 -4.82
CA PHE A 177 24.64 6.14 -3.45
C PHE A 177 26.13 6.50 -3.40
N THR A 178 26.48 7.37 -2.46
CA THR A 178 27.82 7.53 -1.90
C THR A 178 27.99 6.62 -0.67
N LYS A 179 29.20 6.52 -0.13
CA LYS A 179 29.45 5.73 1.09
C LYS A 179 28.59 6.25 2.26
N GLU A 180 28.55 7.56 2.45
CA GLU A 180 27.84 8.23 3.55
C GLU A 180 26.32 7.99 3.43
N THR A 181 25.78 8.16 2.22
CA THR A 181 24.34 7.97 1.96
C THR A 181 23.94 6.50 2.02
N ALA A 182 24.80 5.57 1.61
CA ALA A 182 24.60 4.13 1.77
C ALA A 182 24.60 3.73 3.25
N MET A 183 25.57 4.19 4.05
CA MET A 183 25.61 3.95 5.50
C MET A 183 24.35 4.48 6.19
N LEU A 184 23.92 5.71 5.84
CA LEU A 184 22.67 6.27 6.35
C LEU A 184 21.46 5.41 5.96
N LYS A 185 21.39 4.92 4.71
CA LYS A 185 20.31 4.03 4.25
C LYS A 185 20.28 2.72 5.05
N VAL A 186 21.44 2.12 5.32
CA VAL A 186 21.58 0.92 6.14
C VAL A 186 21.08 1.17 7.56
N ARG A 187 21.49 2.28 8.17
CA ARG A 187 21.07 2.66 9.52
C ARG A 187 19.56 2.92 9.63
N MET A 188 18.98 3.65 8.67
CA MET A 188 17.53 3.87 8.61
C MET A 188 16.75 2.55 8.48
N ALA A 189 17.27 1.58 7.74
CA ALA A 189 16.68 0.25 7.66
C ALA A 189 16.83 -0.50 8.99
N GLU A 190 17.99 -0.48 9.63
CA GLU A 190 18.19 -1.07 10.98
C GLU A 190 17.16 -0.55 11.98
N ASP A 191 16.99 0.77 12.07
CA ASP A 191 16.06 1.41 13.00
C ASP A 191 14.60 1.04 12.71
N ALA A 192 14.22 0.97 11.43
CA ALA A 192 12.88 0.56 11.03
C ALA A 192 12.60 -0.90 11.44
N TRP A 193 13.52 -1.83 11.19
CA TRP A 193 13.35 -3.23 11.56
C TRP A 193 13.34 -3.45 13.08
N ASN A 194 14.13 -2.70 13.84
CA ASN A 194 14.10 -2.74 15.31
C ASN A 194 12.78 -2.22 15.93
N SER A 195 12.00 -1.42 15.17
CA SER A 195 10.64 -1.05 15.61
C SER A 195 9.70 -2.24 15.69
N ARG A 196 9.96 -3.31 14.93
CA ARG A 196 9.11 -4.51 14.80
C ARG A 196 7.66 -4.17 14.41
N SER A 197 7.46 -3.09 13.66
CA SER A 197 6.17 -2.69 13.07
C SER A 197 6.14 -3.11 11.59
N PRO A 198 5.35 -4.14 11.23
CA PRO A 198 5.26 -4.65 9.87
C PRO A 198 4.93 -3.57 8.83
N GLU A 199 3.94 -2.73 9.14
CA GLU A 199 3.43 -1.69 8.25
C GLU A 199 4.48 -0.60 8.05
N ARG A 200 5.13 -0.15 9.13
CA ARG A 200 6.19 0.87 9.07
C ARG A 200 7.39 0.41 8.25
N VAL A 201 7.77 -0.87 8.38
CA VAL A 201 8.87 -1.45 7.60
C VAL A 201 8.48 -1.61 6.14
N ALA A 202 7.27 -2.07 5.83
CA ALA A 202 6.79 -2.25 4.46
C ALA A 202 6.81 -0.94 3.63
N MET A 203 6.65 0.22 4.27
CA MET A 203 6.74 1.53 3.62
C MET A 203 8.15 1.90 3.12
N ALA A 204 9.19 1.11 3.39
CA ALA A 204 10.53 1.30 2.80
C ALA A 204 10.70 0.63 1.43
N TYR A 205 9.70 -0.12 0.99
CA TYR A 205 9.74 -0.94 -0.22
C TYR A 205 8.79 -0.39 -1.27
N THR A 206 9.06 -0.60 -2.56
CA THR A 206 8.10 -0.29 -3.62
C THR A 206 6.84 -1.13 -3.45
N HIS A 207 5.73 -0.67 -4.02
CA HIS A 207 4.45 -1.36 -3.91
C HIS A 207 4.49 -2.79 -4.47
N ASP A 208 5.35 -3.03 -5.46
CA ASP A 208 5.63 -4.27 -6.18
C ASP A 208 6.99 -4.91 -5.81
N SER A 209 7.57 -4.55 -4.66
CA SER A 209 8.91 -4.99 -4.28
C SER A 209 9.02 -6.51 -4.22
N VAL A 210 10.05 -7.07 -4.86
CA VAL A 210 10.28 -8.51 -4.96
C VAL A 210 11.26 -8.99 -3.90
N TRP A 211 10.85 -9.97 -3.09
CA TRP A 211 11.66 -10.52 -2.01
C TRP A 211 11.99 -11.99 -2.24
N ARG A 212 13.24 -12.33 -1.90
CA ARG A 212 13.60 -13.66 -1.42
C ARG A 212 14.12 -13.52 0.00
N ASN A 213 13.49 -14.18 0.96
CA ASN A 213 13.97 -14.25 2.33
C ASN A 213 14.15 -15.71 2.74
N ARG A 214 15.41 -16.16 2.91
CA ARG A 214 15.75 -17.57 3.04
C ARG A 214 15.23 -18.34 1.81
N SER A 215 14.30 -19.28 2.02
CA SER A 215 13.62 -20.08 0.99
C SER A 215 12.23 -19.56 0.62
N GLU A 216 11.75 -18.47 1.23
CA GLU A 216 10.45 -17.87 0.90
C GLU A 216 10.60 -16.78 -0.18
N PHE A 217 9.68 -16.79 -1.15
CA PHE A 217 9.60 -15.82 -2.23
C PHE A 217 8.22 -15.17 -2.22
N PHE A 218 8.19 -13.85 -2.28
CA PHE A 218 6.95 -13.08 -2.29
C PHE A 218 7.18 -11.70 -2.87
N SER A 219 6.11 -11.02 -3.25
CA SER A 219 6.16 -9.73 -3.90
C SER A 219 5.05 -8.83 -3.38
N GLY A 220 5.39 -7.58 -3.11
CA GLY A 220 4.43 -6.55 -2.71
C GLY A 220 4.39 -6.25 -1.21
N ARG A 221 3.98 -5.02 -0.87
CA ARG A 221 3.88 -4.56 0.53
C ARG A 221 2.95 -5.42 1.39
N PRO A 222 1.75 -5.86 0.95
CA PRO A 222 0.88 -6.71 1.77
C PRO A 222 1.56 -8.02 2.19
N GLU A 223 2.25 -8.67 1.25
CA GLU A 223 2.96 -9.93 1.47
C GLU A 223 4.17 -9.73 2.39
N ILE A 224 4.87 -8.61 2.26
CA ILE A 224 5.92 -8.18 3.19
C ILE A 224 5.34 -8.00 4.61
N VAL A 225 4.20 -7.33 4.77
CA VAL A 225 3.53 -7.15 6.07
C VAL A 225 3.19 -8.51 6.69
N LEU A 226 2.56 -9.42 5.93
CA LEU A 226 2.22 -10.76 6.41
C LEU A 226 3.45 -11.56 6.82
N PHE A 227 4.53 -11.48 6.03
CA PHE A 227 5.81 -12.10 6.37
C PHE A 227 6.37 -11.55 7.69
N LEU A 228 6.38 -10.22 7.85
CA LEU A 228 6.92 -9.56 9.04
C LEU A 228 6.08 -9.84 10.31
N GLN A 229 4.75 -9.93 10.17
CA GLN A 229 3.86 -10.37 11.25
C GLN A 229 4.23 -11.80 11.71
N ARG A 230 4.34 -12.76 10.78
CA ARG A 230 4.79 -14.13 11.12
C ARG A 230 6.18 -14.12 11.76
N LYS A 231 7.10 -13.31 11.23
CA LYS A 231 8.47 -13.19 11.73
C LYS A 231 8.48 -12.78 13.20
N TRP A 232 7.82 -11.69 13.57
CA TRP A 232 7.88 -11.18 14.95
C TRP A 232 6.89 -11.83 15.92
N ASN A 233 5.95 -12.64 15.43
CA ASN A 233 5.24 -13.60 16.29
C ASN A 233 6.13 -14.77 16.73
N LYS A 234 7.13 -15.13 15.91
CA LYS A 234 8.09 -16.20 16.22
C LYS A 234 9.34 -15.67 16.93
N GLU A 235 9.90 -14.58 16.41
CA GLU A 235 11.19 -14.05 16.83
C GLU A 235 11.03 -13.02 17.95
N LEU A 236 10.88 -13.52 19.18
CA LEU A 236 10.62 -12.71 20.37
C LEU A 236 11.88 -11.97 20.82
N ASP A 237 11.68 -10.82 21.46
CA ASP A 237 12.75 -9.91 21.91
C ASP A 237 13.83 -9.58 20.87
N TYR A 238 13.43 -9.60 19.60
CA TYR A 238 14.28 -9.29 18.45
C TYR A 238 15.08 -7.99 18.61
N ARG A 239 16.41 -8.07 18.42
CA ARG A 239 17.37 -6.96 18.34
C ARG A 239 18.28 -7.15 17.14
N LEU A 240 18.44 -6.13 16.30
CA LEU A 240 19.16 -6.19 15.03
C LEU A 240 20.26 -5.14 14.95
N ILE A 241 21.40 -5.54 14.38
CA ILE A 241 22.45 -4.64 13.89
C ILE A 241 22.69 -4.93 12.41
N LYS A 242 22.73 -3.88 11.59
CA LYS A 242 23.10 -3.94 10.16
C LYS A 242 24.38 -3.16 9.94
N ASP A 243 25.17 -3.62 8.97
CA ASP A 243 26.41 -2.96 8.58
C ASP A 243 26.62 -2.99 7.07
N LEU A 244 27.17 -1.91 6.53
CA LEU A 244 27.39 -1.76 5.10
C LEU A 244 28.58 -2.65 4.69
N TRP A 245 28.37 -3.50 3.69
CA TRP A 245 29.46 -4.29 3.11
C TRP A 245 30.03 -3.66 1.84
N ALA A 246 29.14 -3.32 0.90
CA ALA A 246 29.49 -2.71 -0.38
C ALA A 246 28.27 -1.97 -0.97
N PHE A 247 28.50 -1.05 -1.90
CA PHE A 247 27.45 -0.37 -2.65
C PHE A 247 27.93 -0.06 -4.06
N GLU A 248 26.98 0.00 -5.01
CA GLU A 248 27.26 0.38 -6.40
C GLU A 248 25.97 0.93 -7.04
N GLY A 249 26.01 2.18 -7.52
CA GLY A 249 24.85 2.82 -8.15
C GLY A 249 23.62 2.77 -7.25
N SER A 250 22.58 2.03 -7.67
CA SER A 250 21.33 1.84 -6.93
C SER A 250 21.28 0.59 -6.04
N ARG A 251 22.43 -0.07 -5.81
CA ARG A 251 22.51 -1.32 -5.05
C ARG A 251 23.32 -1.15 -3.77
N ILE A 252 22.89 -1.84 -2.71
CA ILE A 252 23.58 -1.90 -1.43
C ILE A 252 23.65 -3.37 -0.99
N SER A 253 24.82 -3.81 -0.56
CA SER A 253 25.05 -5.10 0.08
C SER A 253 25.32 -4.88 1.57
N VAL A 254 24.64 -5.66 2.40
CA VAL A 254 24.60 -5.48 3.85
C VAL A 254 24.90 -6.79 4.56
N ARG A 255 25.70 -6.69 5.61
CA ARG A 255 25.85 -7.74 6.63
C ARG A 255 24.95 -7.38 7.80
N PHE A 256 24.38 -8.37 8.47
CA PHE A 256 23.61 -8.11 9.67
C PHE A 256 23.62 -9.30 10.62
N ALA A 257 23.40 -9.03 11.89
CA ALA A 257 23.10 -10.05 12.88
C ALA A 257 21.91 -9.60 13.73
N TYR A 258 21.08 -10.55 14.15
CA TYR A 258 20.02 -10.28 15.11
C TYR A 258 19.91 -11.37 16.17
N GLU A 259 19.59 -10.98 17.39
CA GLU A 259 19.35 -11.87 18.52
C GLU A 259 17.86 -11.89 18.86
N TRP A 260 17.35 -13.07 19.19
CA TRP A 260 15.95 -13.32 19.52
C TRP A 260 15.81 -14.64 20.28
N HIS A 261 14.65 -14.90 20.86
CA HIS A 261 14.30 -16.23 21.39
C HIS A 261 12.94 -16.69 20.89
N ASP A 262 12.73 -18.00 20.84
CA ASP A 262 11.41 -18.57 20.56
C ASP A 262 10.53 -18.64 21.84
N ASP A 263 9.31 -19.14 21.70
CA ASP A 263 8.35 -19.31 22.79
C ASP A 263 8.74 -20.37 23.82
N SER A 264 9.74 -21.21 23.52
CA SER A 264 10.34 -22.15 24.47
C SER A 264 11.45 -21.51 25.33
N GLY A 265 11.86 -20.28 25.00
CA GLY A 265 12.95 -19.56 25.66
C GLY A 265 14.34 -19.88 25.10
N GLN A 266 14.44 -20.67 24.02
CA GLN A 266 15.71 -20.92 23.35
C GLN A 266 16.15 -19.66 22.60
N TRP A 267 17.34 -19.15 22.93
CA TRP A 267 17.93 -17.98 22.26
C TRP A 267 18.68 -18.38 20.99
N TYR A 268 18.66 -17.49 20.01
CA TYR A 268 19.39 -17.61 18.77
C TYR A 268 20.11 -16.31 18.44
N ARG A 269 21.25 -16.44 17.78
CA ARG A 269 21.86 -15.37 17.00
C ARG A 269 21.80 -15.75 15.53
N SER A 270 21.09 -14.93 14.76
CA SER A 270 20.92 -15.11 13.33
C SER A 270 21.91 -14.22 12.59
N TYR A 271 22.69 -14.82 11.69
CA TYR A 271 23.66 -14.14 10.84
C TYR A 271 23.11 -14.05 9.43
N GLY A 272 23.21 -12.88 8.81
CA GLY A 272 22.62 -12.66 7.50
C GLY A 272 23.43 -11.78 6.57
N ASN A 273 23.26 -12.07 5.28
CA ASN A 273 23.64 -11.19 4.19
C ASN A 273 22.38 -10.83 3.41
N GLU A 274 22.23 -9.55 3.10
CA GLU A 274 21.17 -9.09 2.22
C GLU A 274 21.66 -8.11 1.15
N ASN A 275 21.10 -8.26 -0.04
CA ASN A 275 21.36 -7.40 -1.18
C ASN A 275 20.08 -6.65 -1.53
N TRP A 276 20.21 -5.34 -1.66
CA TRP A 276 19.13 -4.40 -1.88
C TRP A 276 19.31 -3.73 -3.24
N MET A 277 18.20 -3.55 -3.96
CA MET A 277 18.13 -2.70 -5.15
C MET A 277 17.03 -1.66 -4.94
N PHE A 278 17.34 -0.41 -5.26
CA PHE A 278 16.45 0.72 -5.04
C PHE A 278 15.96 1.32 -6.36
N SER A 279 14.71 1.78 -6.36
CA SER A 279 14.16 2.66 -7.40
C SER A 279 14.64 4.10 -7.19
N GLU A 280 14.47 4.94 -8.21
CA GLU A 280 14.89 6.35 -8.19
C GLU A 280 14.26 7.16 -7.04
N ASN A 281 13.03 6.82 -6.63
CA ASN A 281 12.36 7.44 -5.49
C ASN A 281 12.89 6.97 -4.11
N GLY A 282 13.95 6.16 -4.08
CA GLY A 282 14.62 5.71 -2.87
C GLY A 282 13.93 4.57 -2.13
N LEU A 283 12.86 4.00 -2.69
CA LEU A 283 12.23 2.79 -2.17
C LEU A 283 12.94 1.53 -2.68
N MET A 284 13.01 0.49 -1.86
CA MET A 284 13.65 -0.77 -2.23
C MET A 284 12.72 -1.61 -3.11
N CYS A 285 13.09 -1.84 -4.37
CA CYS A 285 12.32 -2.62 -5.34
C CYS A 285 12.69 -4.11 -5.35
N ARG A 286 13.86 -4.47 -4.81
CA ARG A 286 14.27 -5.87 -4.64
C ARG A 286 15.06 -6.08 -3.36
N ARG A 287 14.71 -7.13 -2.61
CA ARG A 287 15.42 -7.57 -1.41
C ARG A 287 15.75 -9.06 -1.50
N ILE A 288 17.02 -9.40 -1.40
CA ILE A 288 17.48 -10.80 -1.39
C ILE A 288 18.23 -11.03 -0.09
N ALA A 289 17.72 -11.88 0.79
CA ALA A 289 18.33 -12.14 2.10
C ALA A 289 18.56 -13.64 2.32
N SER A 290 19.79 -13.98 2.72
CA SER A 290 20.19 -15.30 3.20
C SER A 290 20.56 -15.19 4.68
N ILE A 291 20.02 -16.09 5.50
CA ILE A 291 20.11 -16.00 6.96
C ILE A 291 20.28 -17.41 7.53
N ASN A 292 21.21 -17.56 8.48
CA ASN A 292 21.49 -18.80 9.20
C ASN A 292 21.39 -18.54 10.71
N ASP A 293 20.75 -19.47 11.44
CA ASP A 293 20.50 -19.33 12.87
C ASP A 293 21.48 -20.20 13.68
N LEU A 294 22.12 -19.60 14.67
CA LEU A 294 22.96 -20.28 15.64
C LEU A 294 22.26 -20.26 17.01
N PRO A 295 21.94 -21.42 17.59
CA PRO A 295 21.48 -21.49 18.98
C PRO A 295 22.55 -20.95 19.93
N ILE A 296 22.16 -20.12 20.89
CA ILE A 296 23.05 -19.56 21.92
C ILE A 296 22.41 -19.68 23.31
N SER A 297 23.21 -19.62 24.36
CA SER A 297 22.69 -19.39 25.71
C SER A 297 22.28 -17.93 25.88
N GLU A 298 21.35 -17.64 26.81
CA GLU A 298 21.00 -16.26 27.15
C GLU A 298 22.22 -15.44 27.61
N SER A 299 23.12 -16.06 28.38
CA SER A 299 24.37 -15.43 28.83
C SER A 299 25.34 -15.07 27.70
N SER A 300 25.19 -15.66 26.52
CA SER A 300 26.03 -15.39 25.35
C SER A 300 25.51 -14.22 24.51
N ARG A 301 24.38 -13.60 24.87
CA ARG A 301 23.80 -12.44 24.17
C ARG A 301 24.74 -11.24 24.23
N MET A 302 24.75 -10.47 23.14
CA MET A 302 25.56 -9.26 23.00
C MET A 302 24.70 -8.01 22.75
N PHE A 303 23.43 -8.17 22.41
CA PHE A 303 22.53 -7.06 22.06
C PHE A 303 21.67 -6.65 23.26
N HIS A 304 22.18 -5.69 24.04
CA HIS A 304 21.58 -5.24 25.29
C HIS A 304 21.13 -3.79 25.20
N TRP A 305 19.92 -3.57 24.67
CA TRP A 305 19.24 -2.28 24.76
C TRP A 305 17.73 -2.45 24.81
N LYS A 306 17.03 -1.38 25.22
CA LYS A 306 15.57 -1.34 25.23
C LYS A 306 15.03 -1.55 23.82
N ALA A 307 13.94 -2.32 23.71
CA ALA A 307 13.13 -2.47 22.50
C ALA A 307 13.01 -1.16 21.68
N GLY A 308 13.45 -1.19 20.42
CA GLY A 308 13.48 -0.01 19.53
C GLY A 308 14.86 0.20 18.88
N PRO A 309 15.08 1.37 18.24
CA PRO A 309 16.34 1.71 17.57
C PRO A 309 17.56 1.46 18.47
N ARG A 310 18.64 0.95 17.88
CA ARG A 310 19.90 0.73 18.60
C ARG A 310 20.46 2.10 19.06
N PRO A 311 20.90 2.27 20.31
CA PRO A 311 21.56 3.51 20.73
C PRO A 311 22.78 3.86 19.88
N LEU A 312 23.09 5.14 19.70
CA LEU A 312 24.26 5.57 18.90
C LEU A 312 25.59 5.07 19.48
N GLU A 313 25.70 5.05 20.80
CA GLU A 313 26.89 4.59 21.54
C GLU A 313 27.02 3.05 21.60
N HIS A 314 26.01 2.30 21.14
CA HIS A 314 26.12 0.84 21.13
C HIS A 314 27.01 0.41 19.97
N PRO A 315 27.99 -0.47 20.19
CA PRO A 315 28.92 -0.91 19.15
C PRO A 315 28.21 -1.53 17.93
N GLY A 316 28.81 -1.34 16.75
CA GLY A 316 28.38 -1.94 15.47
C GLY A 316 28.80 -3.41 15.33
N LEU A 317 28.58 -4.00 14.14
CA LEU A 317 28.97 -5.40 13.91
C LEU A 317 30.49 -5.61 13.92
N GLU A 318 31.24 -4.72 13.27
CA GLU A 318 32.71 -4.82 13.22
C GLU A 318 33.35 -4.74 14.61
N GLU A 319 32.86 -3.82 15.46
CA GLU A 319 33.34 -3.63 16.84
C GLU A 319 33.01 -4.83 17.74
N LEU A 320 31.95 -5.57 17.43
CA LEU A 320 31.57 -6.80 18.14
C LEU A 320 32.22 -8.06 17.57
N HIS A 321 33.12 -7.91 16.59
CA HIS A 321 33.85 -8.99 15.93
C HIS A 321 32.95 -10.07 15.30
N PHE A 322 31.82 -9.64 14.73
CA PHE A 322 30.92 -10.50 13.95
C PHE A 322 31.29 -10.60 12.48
#